data_AF-A0A7C1AE10-F1
#
_entry.id   AF-A0A7C1AE10-F1
#
_cell.length_a   1.000
_cell.length_b   1.000
_cell.length_c   1.000
_cell.angle_alpha   90.00
_cell.angle_beta   90.00
_cell.angle_gamma   90.00
#
_symmetry.space_group_name_H-M   'P 1'
#
loop_
_entity.id
_entity.type
_entity.pdbx_description
1 polymer ?
#
loop_
_entity_poly.entity_id
_entity_poly.type
_entity_poly.pdbx_seq_one_letter_code
_entity_poly.pdbx_strand_id
1 'polypeptide(L)' 'MAPRFGRGGFLFRRVEGAADPPKVLAIGPDPAGNLLEIIWLELADDVQLVIHAMPLRPTFYDLLPQPREDIP' A
#
# COMPACT_ATOMS: atom_id res chain seq x y z
N MET A 1 -13.73 -0.27 4.03
CA MET A 1 -12.94 -1.06 4.99
C MET A 1 -11.72 -0.27 5.46
N ALA A 2 -11.26 -0.40 6.71
CA ALA A 2 -10.09 0.34 7.23
C ALA A 2 -8.76 -0.24 6.72
N PRO A 3 -7.70 0.58 6.54
CA PRO A 3 -6.38 0.10 6.12
C PRO A 3 -5.79 -0.91 7.11
N ARG A 4 -5.02 -1.89 6.62
CA ARG A 4 -4.27 -2.82 7.49
C ARG A 4 -2.78 -2.54 7.39
N PHE A 5 -2.12 -2.45 8.54
CA PHE A 5 -0.67 -2.30 8.63
C PHE A 5 0.02 -3.66 8.71
N GLY A 6 1.04 -3.91 7.89
CA GLY A 6 1.90 -5.08 8.00
C GLY A 6 3.10 -4.86 8.92
N ARG A 7 3.77 -5.95 9.31
CA ARG A 7 5.00 -5.94 10.15
C ARG A 7 6.19 -5.17 9.54
N GLY A 8 6.09 -4.65 8.33
CA GLY A 8 7.15 -3.91 7.63
C GLY A 8 6.89 -2.41 7.43
N GLY A 9 5.90 -1.81 8.10
CA GLY A 9 5.59 -0.38 7.93
C GLY A 9 4.82 -0.04 6.65
N PHE A 10 4.31 -1.06 5.94
CA PHE A 10 3.44 -0.88 4.80
C PHE A 10 1.98 -0.81 5.22
N LEU A 11 1.28 0.17 4.66
CA LEU A 11 -0.17 0.30 4.66
C LEU A 11 -0.73 -0.45 3.44
N PHE A 12 -1.68 -1.35 3.66
CA PHE A 12 -2.37 -2.07 2.59
C PHE A 12 -3.83 -1.71 2.52
N ARG A 13 -4.31 -1.50 1.29
CA ARG A 13 -5.70 -1.27 0.97
C ARG A 13 -6.10 -2.07 -0.26
N ARG A 14 -7.13 -2.90 -0.14
CA ARG A 14 -7.79 -3.48 -1.33
C ARG A 14 -8.50 -2.39 -2.10
N VAL A 15 -8.30 -2.38 -3.41
CA VAL A 15 -9.03 -1.49 -4.31
C VAL A 15 -10.38 -2.16 -4.58
N GLU A 16 -11.44 -1.65 -3.95
CA GLU A 16 -12.81 -2.18 -4.11
C GLU A 16 -13.36 -1.83 -5.51
N GLY A 17 -13.96 -2.81 -6.19
CA GLY A 17 -14.57 -2.66 -7.52
C GLY A 17 -14.65 -3.97 -8.28
N ALA A 18 -15.22 -3.96 -9.49
CA ALA A 18 -15.30 -5.11 -10.40
C ALA A 18 -13.95 -5.45 -11.08
N ALA A 19 -12.83 -5.14 -10.45
CA ALA A 19 -11.52 -5.46 -10.97
C ALA A 19 -11.30 -6.98 -10.86
N ASP A 20 -11.27 -7.64 -12.00
CA ASP A 20 -10.87 -9.03 -12.16
C ASP A 20 -9.58 -9.05 -13.00
N PRO A 21 -8.41 -9.33 -12.39
CA PRO A 21 -8.18 -9.85 -11.03
C PRO A 21 -8.17 -8.76 -9.94
N PRO A 22 -8.34 -9.15 -8.64
CA PRO A 22 -8.29 -8.24 -7.51
C PRO A 22 -6.99 -7.43 -7.44
N LYS A 23 -7.12 -6.16 -7.04
CA LYS A 23 -6.01 -5.20 -6.94
C LYS A 23 -5.76 -4.80 -5.49
N VAL A 24 -4.49 -4.71 -5.12
CA VAL A 24 -4.06 -4.19 -3.82
C VAL A 24 -3.16 -2.99 -4.02
N LEU A 25 -3.45 -1.92 -3.28
CA LEU A 25 -2.56 -0.78 -3.09
C LEU A 25 -1.74 -1.01 -1.82
N ALA A 26 -0.43 -0.88 -1.93
CA ALA A 26 0.49 -0.81 -0.82
C ALA A 26 1.25 0.51 -0.81
N ILE A 27 1.38 1.09 0.38
CA ILE A 27 2.16 2.31 0.60
C ILE A 27 3.15 2.03 1.72
N GLY A 28 4.42 2.32 1.51
CA GLY A 28 5.43 2.16 2.56
C GLY A 28 6.85 2.44 2.09
N PRO A 29 7.83 2.40 2.99
CA PRO A 29 9.21 2.72 2.70
C PRO A 29 9.92 1.60 1.95
N ASP A 30 10.78 1.95 1.00
CA ASP A 30 11.79 1.05 0.45
C ASP A 30 12.98 0.89 1.44
N PRO A 31 13.98 0.03 1.16
CA PRO A 31 15.16 -0.13 2.01
C PRO A 31 16.00 1.13 2.20
N ALA A 32 15.86 2.14 1.33
CA ALA A 32 16.53 3.43 1.44
C ALA A 32 15.67 4.48 2.17
N GLY A 33 14.45 4.14 2.59
CA GLY A 33 13.52 5.02 3.29
C GLY A 33 12.63 5.88 2.38
N ASN A 34 12.66 5.67 1.06
CA ASN A 34 11.77 6.38 0.15
C ASN A 34 10.36 5.78 0.21
N LEU A 35 9.34 6.63 0.35
CA LEU A 35 7.95 6.17 0.31
C LEU A 35 7.56 5.79 -1.12
N LEU A 36 7.01 4.59 -1.27
CA LEU A 36 6.54 4.05 -2.54
C LEU A 36 5.02 3.87 -2.55
N GLU A 37 4.45 4.07 -3.73
CA GLU A 37 3.12 3.61 -4.15
C GLU A 37 3.31 2.34 -5.00
N ILE A 38 2.74 1.23 -4.54
CA ILE A 38 2.85 -0.07 -5.23
C ILE A 38 1.44 -0.62 -5.47
N ILE A 39 1.18 -1.09 -6.69
CA ILE A 39 -0.05 -1.82 -7.03
C ILE A 39 0.33 -3.20 -7.57
N TRP A 40 -0.28 -4.24 -7.00
CA TRP A 40 -0.20 -5.59 -7.54
C TRP A 40 -1.57 -6.23 -7.72
N LEU A 41 -1.58 -7.27 -8.54
CA LEU A 41 -2.70 -8.15 -8.79
C LEU A 41 -2.57 -9.42 -7.94
N GLU A 42 -3.68 -9.88 -7.37
CA GLU A 42 -3.80 -11.23 -6.79
C GLU A 42 -4.34 -12.16 -7.89
N LEU A 43 -3.46 -12.97 -8.49
CA LEU A 43 -3.81 -13.92 -9.54
C LEU A 43 -4.22 -15.27 -8.93
N ALA A 44 -4.60 -16.24 -9.77
CA ALA A 44 -4.79 -17.62 -9.35
C ALA A 44 -3.50 -18.21 -8.73
N ASP A 45 -3.67 -19.26 -7.91
CA ASP A 45 -2.58 -19.98 -7.26
C ASP A 45 -1.68 -19.09 -6.37
N ASP A 46 -2.27 -18.09 -5.70
CA ASP A 46 -1.61 -17.15 -4.79
C ASP A 46 -0.47 -16.33 -5.43
N VAL A 47 -0.43 -16.25 -6.77
CA VAL A 47 0.58 -15.48 -7.48
C VAL A 47 0.30 -13.98 -7.33
N GLN A 48 1.29 -13.23 -6.88
CA GLN A 48 1.23 -11.78 -6.77
C GLN A 48 2.04 -11.13 -7.89
N LEU A 49 1.39 -10.32 -8.73
CA LEU A 49 2.03 -9.63 -9.85
C LEU A 49 2.04 -8.12 -9.62
N VAL A 50 3.21 -7.54 -9.38
CA VAL A 50 3.38 -6.08 -9.32
C VAL A 50 3.23 -5.51 -10.73
N ILE A 51 2.30 -4.59 -10.90
CA ILE A 51 2.02 -3.91 -12.17
C ILE A 51 2.36 -2.42 -12.14
N HIS A 52 2.68 -1.89 -10.95
CA HIS A 52 3.01 -0.50 -10.74
C HIS A 52 3.87 -0.34 -9.49
N ALA A 53 4.96 0.41 -9.59
CA ALA A 53 5.80 0.81 -8.48
C ALA A 53 6.44 2.17 -8.79
N MET A 54 6.18 3.17 -7.95
CA MET A 54 6.71 4.53 -8.14
C MET A 54 6.85 5.26 -6.79
N PRO A 55 7.54 6.41 -6.74
CA PRO A 55 7.52 7.28 -5.57
C PRO A 55 6.08 7.65 -5.17
N LEU A 56 5.81 7.65 -3.87
CA LEU A 56 4.47 7.94 -3.34
C LEU A 56 3.99 9.31 -3.80
N ARG A 57 2.83 9.33 -4.48
CA ARG A 57 2.24 10.59 -4.92
C ARG A 57 1.49 11.30 -3.79
N PRO A 58 1.45 12.65 -3.79
CA PRO A 58 0.79 13.44 -2.74
C PRO A 58 -0.69 13.07 -2.49
N THR A 59 -1.41 12.60 -3.51
CA THR A 59 -2.81 12.15 -3.41
C THR A 59 -3.02 11.04 -2.36
N PHE A 60 -1.98 10.30 -1.99
CA PHE A 60 -2.08 9.22 -1.01
C PHE A 60 -1.55 9.60 0.38
N TYR A 61 -1.12 10.83 0.59
CA TYR A 61 -0.58 11.24 1.89
C TYR A 61 -1.62 11.16 3.00
N ASP A 62 -2.90 11.38 2.69
CA ASP A 62 -4.00 11.24 3.64
C ASP A 62 -4.22 9.79 4.11
N LEU A 63 -3.64 8.81 3.42
CA LEU A 63 -3.66 7.40 3.83
C LEU A 63 -2.49 7.04 4.76
N LEU A 64 -1.46 7.89 4.84
CA LEU A 64 -0.35 7.66 5.75
C LEU A 64 -0.85 7.74 7.20
N PRO A 65 -0.27 6.94 8.11
CA PRO A 65 -0.53 7.10 9.52
C PRO A 65 -0.13 8.52 9.92
N GLN A 66 -1.03 9.22 10.60
CA GLN A 66 -0.66 10.49 11.23
C GLN A 66 0.45 10.20 12.25
N PRO A 67 1.47 11.07 12.36
CA PRO A 67 2.42 11.00 13.45
C PRO A 67 1.63 10.89 14.75
N ARG A 68 1.92 9.85 15.55
CA ARG A 68 1.30 9.73 16.85
C ARG A 68 1.80 10.91 17.68
N GLU A 69 0.95 11.89 17.96
CA GLU A 69 1.28 13.08 18.75
C GLU A 69 1.59 12.78 20.24
N ASP A 70 1.59 11.51 20.63
CA ASP A 70 1.85 11.09 22.00
C ASP A 70 3.22 10.39 22.14
N ILE A 71 4.27 11.20 22.31
CA ILE A 71 5.47 10.79 23.03
C ILE A 71 5.84 11.96 23.98
N PRO A 72 5.46 11.92 25.27
CA PRO A 72 6.07 12.78 26.28
C PRO A 72 7.55 12.44 26.49
#